data_AF-A0A924UMN1-F1
#
_entry.id   AF-A0A924UMN1-F1
#
_cell.length_a   1.000
_cell.length_b   1.000
_cell.length_c   1.000
_cell.angle_alpha   90.00
_cell.angle_beta   90.00
_cell.angle_gamma   90.00
#
_symmetry.space_group_name_H-M   'P 1'
#
loop_
_entity.id
_entity.type
_entity.pdbx_description
1 polymer ?
#
loop_
_entity_poly.entity_id
_entity_poly.type
_entity_poly.pdbx_seq_one_letter_code
_entity_poly.pdbx_strand_id
1 'polypeptide(L)'
;MEIKDNIIYEIDTILENFCIEGKITSVQPYGSGHINDTFCLINSSKNSPDYLLQRINHHVFKDVPSLMSNIDHVLLHLKYKILSDVYSNPDKNVITLIKTRQNLDFFKDQEGNYWRMCLFLKDTKSYDLVTTNQQAMEGGKAFGRFQALLSDLDTNLLSETIPDFHNIKKRLLAFNAAITHDAFHRVNDVMTEINYVQSLSEDMCTIQQWGDEGKLPKRITHNDTKFNNILFDQDDKAQCIIDLDTVMPGYVAFDFGDAIRTIINTRPEDEQDLEKIELNIPLFKSFTHGYLNEVVEFLTPNEIKSLMLGVLLLPYMQGVRFLTDYLQGDTYFKTNFEGHNLQRAKAQFELLRKLEVNSEVLKQIVSDAEFMYRKNIKSSIPN
;
A
#
# COMPACT_ATOMS: atom_id res chain seq x y z
N MET A 1 4.92 -18.54 24.48
CA MET A 1 3.97 -17.63 25.15
C MET A 1 4.29 -16.24 24.67
N GLU A 2 3.55 -15.76 23.67
CA GLU A 2 3.24 -14.34 23.51
C GLU A 2 1.83 -14.32 22.93
N ILE A 3 0.93 -13.71 23.69
CA ILE A 3 -0.51 -13.86 23.62
C ILE A 3 -1.03 -12.79 22.66
N LYS A 4 -1.68 -13.19 21.57
CA LYS A 4 -2.67 -12.35 20.88
C LYS A 4 -4.00 -13.07 21.00
N ASP A 5 -4.73 -12.71 22.05
CA ASP A 5 -6.10 -13.08 22.39
C ASP A 5 -6.45 -14.59 22.34
N ASN A 6 -6.93 -15.12 23.46
CA ASN A 6 -7.59 -16.44 23.55
C ASN A 6 -8.94 -16.43 22.81
N ILE A 7 -8.98 -15.98 21.56
CA ILE A 7 -10.13 -16.22 20.68
C ILE A 7 -9.83 -17.53 19.96
N ILE A 8 -10.35 -18.62 20.52
CA ILE A 8 -10.45 -19.88 19.80
C ILE A 8 -11.56 -19.66 18.77
N TYR A 9 -11.21 -19.19 17.58
CA TYR A 9 -12.16 -19.18 16.48
C TYR A 9 -12.52 -20.63 16.16
N GLU A 10 -13.81 -20.90 15.93
CA GLU A 10 -14.26 -22.17 15.38
C GLU A 10 -13.90 -22.25 13.88
N ILE A 11 -12.59 -22.32 13.59
CA ILE A 11 -12.06 -22.29 12.23
C ILE A 11 -12.70 -23.40 11.40
N ASP A 12 -12.87 -24.60 11.94
CA ASP A 12 -13.51 -25.71 11.22
C ASP A 12 -14.92 -25.33 10.74
N THR A 13 -15.75 -24.70 11.59
CA THR A 13 -17.07 -24.18 11.22
C THR A 13 -17.00 -23.13 10.11
N ILE A 14 -15.98 -22.27 10.15
CA ILE A 14 -15.75 -21.26 9.11
C ILE A 14 -15.38 -21.94 7.78
N LEU A 15 -14.48 -22.94 7.82
CA LEU A 15 -14.01 -23.65 6.63
C LEU A 15 -15.14 -24.39 5.90
N GLU A 16 -16.13 -24.92 6.62
CA GLU A 16 -17.31 -25.58 6.04
C GLU A 16 -18.09 -24.68 5.07
N ASN A 17 -17.97 -23.36 5.20
CA ASN A 17 -18.68 -22.40 4.36
C ASN A 17 -17.96 -22.08 3.03
N PHE A 18 -16.71 -22.51 2.86
CA PHE A 18 -15.91 -22.26 1.65
C PHE A 18 -15.83 -23.47 0.72
N CYS A 19 -15.69 -23.20 -0.58
CA CYS A 19 -15.48 -24.23 -1.60
C CYS A 19 -14.02 -24.71 -1.61
N ILE A 20 -13.62 -25.40 -0.54
CA ILE A 20 -12.27 -25.96 -0.35
C ILE A 20 -12.14 -27.28 -1.12
N GLU A 21 -11.02 -27.44 -1.81
CA GLU A 21 -10.61 -28.69 -2.44
C GLU A 21 -9.66 -29.46 -1.52
N GLY A 22 -9.82 -30.77 -1.41
CA GLY A 22 -8.99 -31.61 -0.54
C GLY A 22 -9.38 -31.50 0.94
N LYS A 23 -8.45 -31.88 1.82
CA LYS A 23 -8.66 -31.93 3.28
C LYS A 23 -7.57 -31.13 3.97
N ILE A 24 -7.96 -30.07 4.68
CA ILE A 24 -7.05 -29.26 5.50
C ILE A 24 -6.55 -30.09 6.69
N THR A 25 -5.24 -30.09 6.91
CA THR A 25 -4.58 -30.82 8.00
C THR A 25 -3.89 -29.93 9.00
N SER A 26 -3.62 -28.67 8.63
CA SER A 26 -2.97 -27.70 9.50
C SER A 26 -3.49 -26.32 9.22
N VAL A 27 -3.71 -25.57 10.31
CA VAL A 27 -4.05 -24.15 10.31
C VAL A 27 -3.02 -23.44 11.17
N GLN A 28 -2.35 -22.44 10.61
CA GLN A 28 -1.27 -21.73 11.30
C GLN A 28 -1.45 -20.22 11.12
N PRO A 29 -1.27 -19.40 12.17
CA PRO A 29 -1.11 -17.96 11.99
C PRO A 29 -0.01 -17.68 10.97
N TYR A 30 -0.25 -16.74 10.06
CA TYR A 30 0.65 -16.49 8.93
C TYR A 30 0.87 -14.99 8.69
N GLY A 31 2.13 -14.64 8.41
CA GLY A 31 2.54 -13.28 8.06
C GLY A 31 2.78 -12.35 9.26
N SER A 32 3.26 -11.15 8.95
CA SER A 32 3.56 -10.06 9.90
C SER A 32 2.50 -8.95 9.88
N GLY A 33 1.43 -9.11 9.11
CA GLY A 33 0.37 -8.11 8.90
C GLY A 33 -0.22 -7.55 10.21
N HIS A 34 -0.57 -6.27 10.20
CA HIS A 34 -1.03 -5.55 11.39
C HIS A 34 -2.53 -5.28 11.41
N ILE A 35 -3.23 -5.45 10.28
CA ILE A 35 -4.63 -5.08 10.12
C ILE A 35 -5.54 -6.29 10.31
N ASN A 36 -5.45 -7.29 9.43
CA ASN A 36 -6.28 -8.51 9.46
C ASN A 36 -5.60 -9.66 10.20
N ASP A 37 -6.38 -10.58 10.76
CA ASP A 37 -5.85 -11.88 11.21
C ASP A 37 -5.74 -12.80 10.00
N THR A 38 -4.56 -13.38 9.78
CA THR A 38 -4.29 -14.22 8.61
C THR A 38 -3.82 -15.60 9.05
N PHE A 39 -4.40 -16.64 8.44
CA PHE A 39 -4.10 -18.03 8.70
C PHE A 39 -3.74 -18.75 7.39
N CYS A 40 -2.65 -19.50 7.38
CA CYS A 40 -2.30 -20.41 6.29
C CYS A 40 -2.91 -21.78 6.56
N LEU A 41 -3.66 -22.28 5.58
CA LEU A 41 -4.33 -23.58 5.59
C LEU A 41 -3.58 -24.54 4.67
N ILE A 42 -3.03 -25.60 5.24
CA ILE A 42 -2.24 -26.59 4.50
C ILE A 42 -3.09 -27.82 4.22
N ASN A 43 -3.09 -28.25 2.96
CA ASN A 43 -3.78 -29.44 2.51
C ASN A 43 -3.00 -30.73 2.82
N SER A 44 -3.73 -31.81 3.08
CA SER A 44 -3.17 -33.16 3.18
C SER A 44 -2.51 -33.65 1.88
N SER A 45 -3.08 -33.26 0.74
CA SER A 45 -2.63 -33.69 -0.58
C SER A 45 -1.79 -32.60 -1.24
N LYS A 46 -0.61 -32.97 -1.74
CA LYS A 46 0.23 -32.06 -2.54
C LYS A 46 -0.41 -31.66 -3.87
N ASN A 47 -1.40 -32.41 -4.34
CA ASN A 47 -2.11 -32.13 -5.59
C ASN A 47 -3.31 -31.19 -5.39
N SER A 48 -3.61 -30.81 -4.14
CA SER A 48 -4.64 -29.83 -3.81
C SER A 48 -3.98 -28.51 -3.40
N PRO A 49 -4.64 -27.37 -3.66
CA PRO A 49 -4.10 -26.07 -3.27
C PRO A 49 -4.11 -25.89 -1.74
N ASP A 50 -3.18 -25.04 -1.29
CA ASP A 50 -3.20 -24.46 0.05
C ASP A 50 -3.91 -23.11 -0.01
N TYR A 51 -4.32 -22.57 1.13
CA TYR A 51 -5.15 -21.37 1.19
C TYR A 51 -4.68 -20.39 2.26
N LEU A 52 -5.04 -19.11 2.08
CA LEU A 52 -5.03 -18.11 3.14
C LEU A 52 -6.46 -17.81 3.54
N LEU A 53 -6.77 -17.99 4.83
CA LEU A 53 -8.00 -17.53 5.46
C LEU A 53 -7.71 -16.24 6.21
N GLN A 54 -8.53 -15.22 5.99
CA GLN A 54 -8.37 -13.93 6.65
C GLN A 54 -9.66 -13.50 7.34
N ARG A 55 -9.53 -13.09 8.60
CA ARG A 55 -10.57 -12.35 9.31
C ARG A 55 -10.37 -10.86 9.05
N ILE A 56 -11.33 -10.24 8.39
CA ILE A 56 -11.26 -8.84 8.01
C ILE A 56 -11.48 -7.97 9.26
N ASN A 57 -10.58 -7.00 9.46
CA ASN A 57 -10.70 -6.04 10.55
C ASN A 57 -11.79 -5.01 10.24
N HIS A 58 -13.02 -5.37 10.60
CA HIS A 58 -14.19 -4.53 10.40
C HIS A 58 -14.28 -3.35 11.39
N HIS A 59 -13.28 -3.16 12.26
CA HIS A 59 -13.11 -1.90 12.99
C HIS A 59 -12.40 -0.84 12.13
N VAL A 60 -11.51 -1.24 11.22
CA VAL A 60 -10.89 -0.36 10.23
C VAL A 60 -11.79 -0.26 9.00
N PHE A 61 -12.18 -1.40 8.43
CA PHE A 61 -13.03 -1.48 7.24
C PHE A 61 -14.50 -1.60 7.63
N LYS A 62 -15.16 -0.46 7.82
CA LYS A 62 -16.56 -0.44 8.33
C LYS A 62 -17.56 -1.07 7.36
N ASP A 63 -17.33 -0.93 6.05
CA ASP A 63 -18.17 -1.48 4.99
C ASP A 63 -17.45 -2.63 4.26
N VAL A 64 -17.45 -3.81 4.89
CA VAL A 64 -16.83 -5.02 4.34
C VAL A 64 -17.46 -5.47 3.01
N PRO A 65 -18.79 -5.41 2.81
CA PRO A 65 -19.39 -5.68 1.50
C PRO A 65 -18.81 -4.83 0.37
N SER A 66 -18.70 -3.51 0.57
CA SER A 66 -18.10 -2.61 -0.44
C SER A 66 -16.61 -2.88 -0.67
N LEU A 67 -15.85 -3.15 0.40
CA LEU A 67 -14.45 -3.60 0.33
C LEU A 67 -14.31 -4.84 -0.57
N MET A 68 -15.12 -5.87 -0.33
CA MET A 68 -15.04 -7.11 -1.11
C MET A 68 -15.51 -6.92 -2.56
N SER A 69 -16.48 -6.02 -2.79
CA SER A 69 -16.91 -5.63 -4.14
C SER A 69 -15.78 -4.96 -4.92
N ASN A 70 -15.00 -4.06 -4.29
CA ASN A 70 -13.83 -3.46 -4.93
C ASN A 70 -12.81 -4.54 -5.35
N ILE A 71 -12.51 -5.46 -4.44
CA ILE A 71 -11.54 -6.54 -4.67
C ILE A 71 -12.02 -7.43 -5.82
N ASP A 72 -13.28 -7.84 -5.86
CA ASP A 72 -13.82 -8.68 -6.94
C ASP A 72 -13.73 -7.95 -8.30
N HIS A 73 -14.12 -6.67 -8.39
CA HIS A 73 -13.99 -5.88 -9.62
C HIS A 73 -12.54 -5.80 -10.11
N VAL A 74 -11.59 -5.53 -9.20
CA VAL A 74 -10.17 -5.43 -9.52
C VAL A 74 -9.62 -6.77 -9.99
N LEU A 75 -9.88 -7.85 -9.26
CA LEU A 75 -9.37 -9.18 -9.60
C LEU A 75 -9.94 -9.70 -10.92
N LEU A 76 -11.24 -9.50 -11.18
CA LEU A 76 -11.87 -9.87 -12.44
C LEU A 76 -11.26 -9.10 -13.62
N HIS A 77 -11.07 -7.78 -13.47
CA HIS A 77 -10.47 -6.95 -14.52
C HIS A 77 -9.02 -7.35 -14.80
N LEU A 78 -8.21 -7.53 -13.76
CA LEU A 78 -6.81 -7.98 -13.88
C LEU A 78 -6.73 -9.33 -14.59
N LYS A 79 -7.54 -10.31 -14.17
CA LYS A 79 -7.59 -11.64 -14.82
C LYS A 79 -7.95 -11.54 -16.29
N TYR A 80 -8.94 -10.72 -16.65
CA TYR A 80 -9.34 -10.51 -18.04
C TYR A 80 -8.19 -9.92 -18.89
N LYS A 81 -7.51 -8.89 -18.37
CA LYS A 81 -6.40 -8.24 -19.08
C LYS A 81 -5.18 -9.16 -19.23
N ILE A 82 -4.88 -9.96 -18.21
CA ILE A 82 -3.75 -10.89 -18.19
C ILE A 82 -4.02 -12.12 -19.08
N LEU A 83 -5.23 -12.69 -19.07
CA LEU A 83 -5.59 -13.80 -19.98
C LEU A 83 -5.41 -13.46 -21.46
N SER A 84 -5.44 -12.17 -21.81
CA SER A 84 -5.21 -11.70 -23.18
C SER A 84 -3.72 -11.68 -23.57
N ASP A 85 -2.80 -11.87 -22.62
CA ASP A 85 -1.35 -11.96 -22.79
C ASP A 85 -0.91 -13.43 -22.77
N VAL A 86 -0.57 -13.97 -23.95
CA VAL A 86 -0.29 -15.40 -24.22
C VAL A 86 0.88 -15.94 -23.39
N TYR A 87 1.70 -15.08 -22.80
CA TYR A 87 2.88 -15.46 -22.02
C TYR A 87 2.67 -15.38 -20.50
N SER A 88 1.48 -15.00 -20.05
CA SER A 88 1.19 -14.78 -18.64
C SER A 88 0.36 -15.92 -18.04
N ASN A 89 0.57 -16.20 -16.74
CA ASN A 89 -0.20 -17.20 -16.01
C ASN A 89 -1.05 -16.50 -14.93
N PRO A 90 -2.35 -16.24 -15.18
CA PRO A 90 -3.21 -15.53 -14.24
C PRO A 90 -3.23 -16.15 -12.84
N ASP A 91 -3.10 -17.47 -12.73
CA ASP A 91 -3.14 -18.18 -11.44
C ASP A 91 -1.91 -17.89 -10.57
N LYS A 92 -0.83 -17.39 -11.17
CA LYS A 92 0.37 -16.94 -10.45
C LYS A 92 0.45 -15.43 -10.30
N ASN A 93 -0.18 -14.68 -11.21
CA ASN A 93 -0.04 -13.23 -11.27
C ASN A 93 -1.17 -12.46 -10.58
N VAL A 94 -2.30 -13.10 -10.30
CA VAL A 94 -3.47 -12.47 -9.68
C VAL A 94 -4.00 -13.33 -8.55
N ILE A 95 -4.29 -12.71 -7.39
CA ILE A 95 -4.93 -13.41 -6.28
C ILE A 95 -6.25 -14.05 -6.74
N THR A 96 -6.52 -15.26 -6.29
CA THR A 96 -7.79 -15.93 -6.55
C THR A 96 -8.57 -16.10 -5.25
N LEU A 97 -9.72 -15.44 -5.16
CA LEU A 97 -10.68 -15.63 -4.08
C LEU A 97 -11.36 -16.99 -4.21
N ILE A 98 -11.54 -17.65 -3.07
CA ILE A 98 -12.32 -18.87 -2.94
C ILE A 98 -13.74 -18.48 -2.55
N LYS A 99 -14.69 -18.75 -3.45
CA LYS A 99 -16.09 -18.48 -3.20
C LYS A 99 -16.62 -19.36 -2.05
N THR A 100 -17.59 -18.84 -1.32
CA THR A 100 -18.38 -19.63 -0.38
C THR A 100 -19.26 -20.63 -1.12
N ARG A 101 -19.82 -21.61 -0.41
CA ARG A 101 -20.83 -22.54 -0.96
C ARG A 101 -22.09 -21.85 -1.46
N GLN A 102 -22.32 -20.60 -1.04
CA GLN A 102 -23.39 -19.72 -1.50
C GLN A 102 -22.96 -18.81 -2.66
N ASN A 103 -21.76 -19.04 -3.23
CA ASN A 103 -21.18 -18.27 -4.32
C ASN A 103 -20.91 -16.79 -3.99
N LEU A 104 -20.51 -16.50 -2.75
CA LEU A 104 -20.10 -15.16 -2.29
C LEU A 104 -18.58 -15.08 -2.08
N ASP A 105 -18.02 -13.88 -2.10
CA ASP A 105 -16.57 -13.65 -1.90
C ASP A 105 -16.11 -13.66 -0.43
N PHE A 106 -17.07 -13.58 0.49
CA PHE A 106 -16.81 -13.60 1.92
C PHE A 106 -17.93 -14.31 2.66
N PHE A 107 -17.65 -14.70 3.89
CA PHE A 107 -18.57 -15.30 4.84
C PHE A 107 -18.65 -14.42 6.09
N LYS A 108 -19.86 -14.20 6.63
CA LYS A 108 -20.07 -13.53 7.91
C LYS A 108 -20.50 -14.58 8.93
N ASP A 109 -19.73 -14.73 10.00
CA ASP A 109 -20.05 -15.70 11.06
C ASP A 109 -21.16 -15.20 11.99
N GLN A 110 -21.57 -16.06 12.94
CA GLN A 110 -22.62 -15.76 13.90
C GLN A 110 -22.22 -14.68 14.92
N GLU A 111 -20.92 -14.48 15.15
CA GLU A 111 -20.38 -13.44 16.03
C GLU A 111 -20.25 -12.09 15.31
N GLY A 112 -20.51 -12.05 14.01
CA GLY A 112 -20.47 -10.86 13.18
C GLY A 112 -19.11 -10.55 12.56
N ASN A 113 -18.11 -11.44 12.69
CA ASN A 113 -16.85 -11.30 11.98
C ASN A 113 -17.00 -11.66 10.51
N TYR A 114 -16.16 -11.05 9.68
CA TYR A 114 -16.11 -11.28 8.25
C TYR A 114 -14.86 -12.05 7.87
N TRP A 115 -15.03 -13.06 7.03
CA TRP A 115 -13.99 -13.99 6.62
C TRP A 115 -13.91 -14.05 5.11
N ARG A 116 -12.69 -14.01 4.57
CA ARG A 116 -12.44 -14.31 3.15
C ARG A 116 -11.36 -15.38 3.03
N MET A 117 -11.35 -16.06 1.89
CA MET A 117 -10.34 -17.05 1.59
C MET A 117 -9.76 -16.81 0.19
N CYS A 118 -8.46 -16.98 0.05
CA CYS A 118 -7.79 -16.97 -1.24
C CYS A 118 -6.81 -18.15 -1.38
N LEU A 119 -6.42 -18.45 -2.62
CA LEU A 119 -5.36 -19.42 -2.89
C LEU A 119 -4.04 -18.92 -2.30
N PHE A 120 -3.31 -19.84 -1.66
CA PHE A 120 -1.94 -19.59 -1.25
C PHE A 120 -0.98 -19.74 -2.43
N LEU A 121 -0.29 -18.66 -2.78
CA LEU A 121 0.69 -18.65 -3.87
C LEU A 121 2.02 -19.26 -3.40
N LYS A 122 2.20 -20.55 -3.69
CA LYS A 122 3.42 -21.31 -3.38
C LYS A 122 4.64 -20.78 -4.16
N ASP A 123 5.82 -21.09 -3.65
CA ASP A 123 7.12 -20.75 -4.26
C ASP A 123 7.35 -19.24 -4.45
N THR A 124 6.67 -18.41 -3.65
CA THR A 124 6.85 -16.96 -3.61
C THR A 124 7.59 -16.52 -2.36
N LYS A 125 8.25 -15.36 -2.44
CA LYS A 125 8.89 -14.66 -1.32
C LYS A 125 8.47 -13.18 -1.32
N SER A 126 8.39 -12.58 -0.14
CA SER A 126 8.22 -11.13 0.03
C SER A 126 9.38 -10.57 0.85
N TYR A 127 9.57 -9.26 0.76
CA TYR A 127 10.68 -8.57 1.43
C TYR A 127 10.16 -7.37 2.23
N ASP A 128 10.54 -7.28 3.50
CA ASP A 128 10.27 -6.09 4.31
C ASP A 128 11.20 -4.92 3.97
N LEU A 129 12.40 -5.22 3.46
CA LEU A 129 13.41 -4.21 3.07
C LEU A 129 13.95 -4.49 1.66
N VAL A 130 14.12 -3.43 0.89
CA VAL A 130 14.73 -3.49 -0.43
C VAL A 130 16.24 -3.29 -0.31
N THR A 131 17.01 -4.25 -0.81
CA THR A 131 18.47 -4.23 -0.67
C THR A 131 19.20 -4.20 -2.01
N THR A 132 18.51 -4.49 -3.12
CA THR A 132 19.13 -4.54 -4.45
C THR A 132 18.39 -3.71 -5.49
N ASN A 133 19.14 -3.22 -6.47
CA ASN A 133 18.59 -2.48 -7.62
C ASN A 133 17.62 -3.33 -8.45
N GLN A 134 17.79 -4.65 -8.48
CA GLN A 134 16.87 -5.56 -9.17
C GLN A 134 15.53 -5.62 -8.46
N GLN A 135 15.53 -5.79 -7.13
CA GLN A 135 14.30 -5.76 -6.33
C GLN A 135 13.54 -4.44 -6.51
N ALA A 136 14.22 -3.29 -6.42
CA ALA A 136 13.59 -1.99 -6.65
C ALA A 136 12.99 -1.88 -8.06
N MET A 137 13.72 -2.29 -9.09
CA MET A 137 13.25 -2.28 -10.48
C MET A 137 12.00 -3.16 -10.65
N GLU A 138 12.02 -4.38 -10.13
CA GLU A 138 10.89 -5.31 -10.23
C GLU A 138 9.68 -4.83 -9.41
N GLY A 139 9.90 -4.20 -8.26
CA GLY A 139 8.81 -3.56 -7.51
C GLY A 139 8.19 -2.39 -8.25
N GLY A 140 9.01 -1.56 -8.90
CA GLY A 140 8.53 -0.49 -9.78
C GLY A 140 7.65 -1.02 -10.90
N LYS A 141 8.13 -2.07 -11.59
CA LYS A 141 7.36 -2.75 -12.64
C LYS A 141 6.06 -3.33 -12.11
N ALA A 142 6.06 -3.96 -10.93
CA ALA A 142 4.87 -4.56 -10.37
C ALA A 142 3.74 -3.54 -10.17
N PHE A 143 4.02 -2.44 -9.44
CA PHE A 143 3.02 -1.41 -9.19
C PHE A 143 2.67 -0.61 -10.44
N GLY A 144 3.64 -0.37 -11.33
CA GLY A 144 3.40 0.27 -12.61
C GLY A 144 2.46 -0.56 -13.49
N ARG A 145 2.74 -1.86 -13.63
CA ARG A 145 1.90 -2.80 -14.39
C ARG A 145 0.52 -2.93 -13.78
N PHE A 146 0.39 -2.97 -12.45
CA PHE A 146 -0.90 -2.99 -11.76
C PHE A 146 -1.76 -1.77 -12.14
N GLN A 147 -1.18 -0.57 -12.09
CA GLN A 147 -1.90 0.65 -12.51
C GLN A 147 -2.19 0.67 -14.01
N ALA A 148 -1.27 0.19 -14.85
CA ALA A 148 -1.48 0.10 -16.29
C ALA A 148 -2.65 -0.83 -16.65
N LEU A 149 -2.71 -2.00 -16.03
CA LEU A 149 -3.78 -2.98 -16.25
C LEU A 149 -5.15 -2.49 -15.76
N LEU A 150 -5.18 -1.60 -14.76
CA LEU A 150 -6.41 -1.00 -14.20
C LEU A 150 -6.73 0.38 -14.78
N SER A 151 -5.92 0.90 -15.71
CA SER A 151 -6.05 2.26 -16.23
C SER A 151 -7.37 2.53 -16.97
N ASP A 152 -8.03 1.47 -17.46
CA ASP A 152 -9.32 1.48 -18.16
C ASP A 152 -10.50 0.96 -17.31
N LEU A 153 -10.29 0.62 -16.03
CA LEU A 153 -11.37 0.26 -15.12
C LEU A 153 -12.09 1.52 -14.62
N ASP A 154 -13.42 1.58 -14.77
CA ASP A 154 -14.20 2.72 -14.32
C ASP A 154 -14.13 2.89 -12.80
N THR A 155 -13.58 4.02 -12.37
CA THR A 155 -13.42 4.36 -10.96
C THR A 155 -14.74 4.45 -10.19
N ASN A 156 -15.87 4.68 -10.87
CA ASN A 156 -17.19 4.76 -10.23
C ASN A 156 -17.73 3.40 -9.77
N LEU A 157 -17.13 2.29 -10.24
CA LEU A 157 -17.46 0.95 -9.77
C LEU A 157 -16.88 0.65 -8.38
N LEU A 158 -15.89 1.44 -7.93
CA LEU A 158 -15.22 1.23 -6.66
C LEU A 158 -15.59 2.31 -5.65
N SER A 159 -15.74 1.89 -4.40
CA SER A 159 -16.01 2.77 -3.26
C SER A 159 -14.73 3.10 -2.50
N GLU A 160 -14.72 4.17 -1.70
CA GLU A 160 -13.63 4.39 -0.73
C GLU A 160 -13.74 3.37 0.42
N THR A 161 -12.79 2.45 0.54
CA THR A 161 -12.81 1.41 1.59
C THR A 161 -12.49 1.98 2.97
N ILE A 162 -11.63 3.00 2.98
CA ILE A 162 -11.38 3.86 4.14
C ILE A 162 -11.58 5.31 3.68
N PRO A 163 -12.68 5.96 4.08
CA PRO A 163 -12.93 7.35 3.72
C PRO A 163 -11.76 8.24 4.12
N ASP A 164 -11.37 9.14 3.21
CA ASP A 164 -10.35 10.16 3.47
C ASP A 164 -8.95 9.62 3.83
N PHE A 165 -8.63 8.39 3.39
CA PHE A 165 -7.38 7.72 3.75
C PHE A 165 -6.14 8.58 3.55
N HIS A 166 -5.97 9.10 2.32
CA HIS A 166 -4.88 10.02 1.93
C HIS A 166 -5.31 11.50 1.89
N ASN A 167 -6.30 11.89 2.70
CA ASN A 167 -6.80 13.26 2.73
C ASN A 167 -5.98 14.15 3.68
N ILE A 168 -4.92 14.78 3.17
CA ILE A 168 -4.03 15.61 4.00
C ILE A 168 -4.73 16.81 4.65
N LYS A 169 -5.67 17.47 3.95
CA LYS A 169 -6.48 18.56 4.53
C LYS A 169 -7.18 18.11 5.82
N LYS A 170 -7.79 16.92 5.83
CA LYS A 170 -8.43 16.37 7.05
C LYS A 170 -7.41 15.98 8.12
N ARG A 171 -6.24 15.43 7.75
CA ARG A 171 -5.17 15.14 8.72
C ARG A 171 -4.67 16.41 9.40
N LEU A 172 -4.48 17.50 8.65
CA LEU A 172 -4.08 18.80 9.17
C LEU A 172 -5.15 19.43 10.09
N LEU A 173 -6.44 19.29 9.74
CA LEU A 173 -7.53 19.73 10.61
C LEU A 173 -7.52 18.97 11.96
N ALA A 174 -7.35 17.64 11.93
CA ALA A 174 -7.24 16.83 13.13
C ALA A 174 -6.00 17.21 13.96
N PHE A 175 -4.88 17.47 13.30
CA PHE A 175 -3.64 17.92 13.93
C PHE A 175 -3.81 19.26 14.66
N ASN A 176 -4.37 20.27 13.99
CA ASN A 176 -4.64 21.58 14.59
C ASN A 176 -5.64 21.48 15.76
N ALA A 177 -6.63 20.59 15.65
CA ALA A 177 -7.53 20.31 16.77
C ALA A 177 -6.78 19.69 17.95
N ALA A 178 -5.89 18.72 17.73
CA ALA A 178 -5.09 18.11 18.79
C ALA A 178 -4.20 19.14 19.50
N ILE A 179 -3.57 20.07 18.76
CA ILE A 179 -2.80 21.18 19.35
C ILE A 179 -3.68 22.09 20.20
N THR A 180 -4.87 22.44 19.71
CA THR A 180 -5.78 23.35 20.43
C THR A 180 -6.31 22.73 21.72
N HIS A 181 -6.60 21.43 21.71
CA HIS A 181 -7.11 20.72 22.89
C HIS A 181 -5.99 20.43 23.90
N ASP A 182 -4.78 20.12 23.43
CA ASP A 182 -3.60 19.78 24.25
C ASP A 182 -3.94 18.87 25.45
N ALA A 183 -4.73 17.82 25.19
CA ALA A 183 -5.36 17.01 26.23
C ALA A 183 -4.36 16.32 27.18
N PHE A 184 -3.12 16.16 26.71
CA PHE A 184 -2.02 15.51 27.44
C PHE A 184 -0.87 16.48 27.78
N HIS A 185 -1.04 17.78 27.56
CA HIS A 185 -0.03 18.82 27.85
C HIS A 185 1.33 18.59 27.17
N ARG A 186 1.31 18.03 25.95
CA ARG A 186 2.50 17.64 25.16
C ARG A 186 2.88 18.69 24.12
N VAL A 187 2.05 19.70 23.85
CA VAL A 187 2.29 20.70 22.79
C VAL A 187 3.63 21.44 22.98
N ASN A 188 3.96 21.83 24.22
CA ASN A 188 5.18 22.58 24.51
C ASN A 188 6.46 21.78 24.20
N ASP A 189 6.38 20.45 24.21
CA ASP A 189 7.53 19.56 23.99
C ASP A 189 7.87 19.39 22.49
N VAL A 190 6.96 19.79 21.59
CA VAL A 190 7.04 19.50 20.15
C VAL A 190 6.79 20.73 19.27
N MET A 191 7.05 21.93 19.79
CA MET A 191 6.86 23.18 19.06
C MET A 191 7.68 23.24 17.77
N THR A 192 8.87 22.64 17.74
CA THR A 192 9.71 22.56 16.54
C THR A 192 9.04 21.75 15.43
N GLU A 193 8.48 20.60 15.77
CA GLU A 193 7.77 19.73 14.82
C GLU A 193 6.46 20.37 14.36
N ILE A 194 5.71 21.01 15.26
CA ILE A 194 4.49 21.76 14.92
C ILE A 194 4.79 22.85 13.88
N ASN A 195 5.82 23.67 14.13
CA ASN A 195 6.20 24.75 13.22
C ASN A 195 6.63 24.19 11.85
N TYR A 196 7.37 23.08 11.82
CA TYR A 196 7.76 22.44 10.57
C TYR A 196 6.55 21.95 9.78
N VAL A 197 5.60 21.28 10.43
CA VAL A 197 4.33 20.84 9.80
C VAL A 197 3.58 22.03 9.21
N GLN A 198 3.43 23.11 9.97
CA GLN A 198 2.69 24.30 9.55
C GLN A 198 3.37 24.99 8.35
N SER A 199 4.71 25.08 8.34
CA SER A 199 5.46 25.73 7.25
C SER A 199 5.29 25.08 5.88
N LEU A 200 4.94 23.79 5.83
CA LEU A 200 4.77 23.01 4.59
C LEU A 200 3.30 22.74 4.24
N SER A 201 2.36 23.13 5.11
CA SER A 201 0.97 22.69 5.03
C SER A 201 0.25 23.06 3.72
N GLU A 202 0.54 24.24 3.16
CA GLU A 202 -0.04 24.70 1.90
C GLU A 202 0.48 23.85 0.72
N ASP A 203 1.80 23.70 0.61
CA ASP A 203 2.44 22.93 -0.47
C ASP A 203 2.00 21.47 -0.46
N MET A 204 1.87 20.86 0.73
CA MET A 204 1.46 19.47 0.88
C MET A 204 0.00 19.23 0.45
N CYS A 205 -0.83 20.28 0.37
CA CYS A 205 -2.19 20.17 -0.14
C CYS A 205 -2.30 20.16 -1.68
N THR A 206 -1.19 20.36 -2.41
CA THR A 206 -1.20 20.56 -3.87
C THR A 206 -1.86 19.43 -4.66
N ILE A 207 -1.62 18.15 -4.32
CA ILE A 207 -2.24 17.02 -5.04
C ILE A 207 -3.77 17.07 -4.93
N GLN A 208 -4.29 17.36 -3.74
CA GLN A 208 -5.74 17.48 -3.54
C GLN A 208 -6.30 18.69 -4.28
N GLN A 209 -5.60 19.84 -4.24
CA GLN A 209 -6.01 21.02 -5.00
C GLN A 209 -6.08 20.73 -6.52
N TRP A 210 -5.05 20.08 -7.09
CA TRP A 210 -5.06 19.70 -8.50
C TRP A 210 -6.16 18.67 -8.82
N GLY A 211 -6.48 17.80 -7.86
CA GLY A 211 -7.61 16.90 -7.93
C GLY A 211 -8.95 17.64 -7.98
N ASP A 212 -9.17 18.57 -7.05
CA ASP A 212 -10.37 19.42 -6.96
C ASP A 212 -10.56 20.29 -8.22
N GLU A 213 -9.45 20.72 -8.83
CA GLU A 213 -9.41 21.49 -10.08
C GLU A 213 -9.55 20.63 -11.35
N GLY A 214 -9.61 19.29 -11.23
CA GLY A 214 -9.68 18.37 -12.37
C GLY A 214 -8.39 18.26 -13.19
N LYS A 215 -7.25 18.74 -12.67
CA LYS A 215 -5.93 18.64 -13.31
C LYS A 215 -5.30 17.25 -13.19
N LEU A 216 -5.74 16.47 -12.19
CA LEU A 216 -5.36 15.08 -11.99
C LEU A 216 -6.60 14.17 -12.12
N PRO A 217 -6.60 13.18 -13.01
CA PRO A 217 -7.68 12.20 -13.06
C PRO A 217 -7.60 11.28 -11.84
N LYS A 218 -8.77 10.84 -11.34
CA LYS A 218 -8.81 9.71 -10.41
C LYS A 218 -8.47 8.43 -11.16
N ARG A 219 -7.65 7.58 -10.55
CA ARG A 219 -7.34 6.22 -11.02
C ARG A 219 -7.62 5.21 -9.91
N ILE A 220 -7.71 3.94 -10.25
CA ILE A 220 -7.66 2.89 -9.23
C ILE A 220 -6.23 2.79 -8.72
N THR A 221 -6.04 3.03 -7.42
CA THR A 221 -4.75 3.00 -6.74
C THR A 221 -4.76 1.96 -5.63
N HIS A 222 -3.58 1.43 -5.29
CA HIS A 222 -3.42 0.45 -4.22
C HIS A 222 -3.51 1.08 -2.83
N ASN A 223 -2.97 2.29 -2.69
CA ASN A 223 -2.91 3.12 -1.49
C ASN A 223 -2.05 2.60 -0.32
N ASP A 224 -1.58 1.34 -0.33
CA ASP A 224 -0.58 0.79 0.61
C ASP A 224 0.52 0.04 -0.15
N THR A 225 1.42 0.76 -0.81
CA THR A 225 2.40 0.21 -1.75
C THR A 225 3.72 -0.19 -1.09
N LYS A 226 3.64 -0.70 0.16
CA LYS A 226 4.78 -1.31 0.84
C LYS A 226 5.35 -2.46 0.01
N PHE A 227 6.67 -2.59 0.05
CA PHE A 227 7.35 -3.59 -0.76
C PHE A 227 7.01 -5.04 -0.40
N ASN A 228 6.60 -5.30 0.85
CA ASN A 228 6.14 -6.63 1.28
C ASN A 228 4.73 -7.00 0.77
N ASN A 229 4.02 -6.06 0.15
CA ASN A 229 2.79 -6.32 -0.60
C ASN A 229 3.05 -6.80 -2.04
N ILE A 230 4.31 -7.11 -2.38
CA ILE A 230 4.69 -7.74 -3.63
C ILE A 230 5.24 -9.13 -3.34
N LEU A 231 4.69 -10.12 -4.05
CA LEU A 231 5.21 -11.48 -4.08
C LEU A 231 6.16 -11.63 -5.26
N PHE A 232 7.35 -12.15 -5.01
CA PHE A 232 8.40 -12.44 -5.98
C PHE A 232 8.58 -13.94 -6.16
N ASP A 233 8.99 -14.38 -7.34
CA ASP A 233 9.49 -15.74 -7.53
C ASP A 233 10.91 -15.91 -6.96
N GLN A 234 11.46 -17.11 -7.06
CA GLN A 234 12.79 -17.44 -6.54
C GLN A 234 13.92 -16.61 -7.17
N ASP A 235 13.73 -16.10 -8.38
CA ASP A 235 14.69 -15.30 -9.16
C ASP A 235 14.48 -13.78 -8.99
N ASP A 236 13.69 -13.37 -7.98
CA ASP A 236 13.37 -11.97 -7.68
C ASP A 236 12.59 -11.24 -8.76
N LYS A 237 11.79 -11.94 -9.56
CA LYS A 237 10.83 -11.31 -10.47
C LYS A 237 9.49 -11.14 -9.79
N ALA A 238 8.88 -9.97 -9.96
CA ALA A 238 7.58 -9.71 -9.37
C ALA A 238 6.51 -10.61 -10.01
N GLN A 239 5.74 -11.29 -9.18
CA GLN A 239 4.68 -12.21 -9.59
C GLN A 239 3.30 -11.57 -9.37
N CYS A 240 3.01 -11.13 -8.14
CA CYS A 240 1.66 -10.71 -7.75
C CYS A 240 1.71 -9.58 -6.72
N ILE A 241 0.77 -8.64 -6.81
CA ILE A 241 0.49 -7.67 -5.74
C ILE A 241 -0.62 -8.21 -4.87
N ILE A 242 -0.41 -8.11 -3.56
CA ILE A 242 -1.33 -8.57 -2.51
C ILE A 242 -1.79 -7.42 -1.63
N ASP A 243 -2.67 -7.71 -0.67
CA ASP A 243 -3.24 -6.73 0.26
C ASP A 243 -4.06 -5.63 -0.43
N LEU A 244 -5.08 -6.06 -1.17
CA LEU A 244 -5.92 -5.19 -1.99
C LEU A 244 -6.98 -4.41 -1.18
N ASP A 245 -6.84 -4.33 0.14
CA ASP A 245 -7.91 -3.81 1.01
C ASP A 245 -8.09 -2.30 0.90
N THR A 246 -7.02 -1.61 0.54
CA THR A 246 -7.03 -0.17 0.30
C THR A 246 -7.12 0.16 -1.19
N VAL A 247 -7.45 -0.82 -2.05
CA VAL A 247 -7.67 -0.54 -3.48
C VAL A 247 -8.98 0.22 -3.66
N MET A 248 -8.86 1.45 -4.13
CA MET A 248 -9.98 2.38 -4.31
C MET A 248 -9.55 3.55 -5.23
N PRO A 249 -10.48 4.43 -5.64
CA PRO A 249 -10.12 5.60 -6.42
C PRO A 249 -9.18 6.56 -5.68
N GLY A 250 -8.10 6.96 -6.33
CA GLY A 250 -7.09 7.89 -5.79
C GLY A 250 -6.27 8.53 -6.90
N TYR A 251 -5.09 9.06 -6.55
CA TYR A 251 -4.15 9.64 -7.50
C TYR A 251 -2.87 8.80 -7.54
N VAL A 252 -2.31 8.60 -8.74
CA VAL A 252 -1.10 7.75 -8.93
C VAL A 252 0.09 8.19 -8.08
N ALA A 253 0.15 9.48 -7.74
CA ALA A 253 1.15 10.04 -6.84
C ALA A 253 1.15 9.39 -5.44
N PHE A 254 0.00 8.92 -4.96
CA PHE A 254 -0.10 8.27 -3.65
C PHE A 254 0.64 6.94 -3.62
N ASP A 255 0.36 6.06 -4.59
CA ASP A 255 1.05 4.78 -4.74
C ASP A 255 2.55 4.96 -4.96
N PHE A 256 2.93 5.89 -5.84
CA PHE A 256 4.34 6.14 -6.11
C PHE A 256 5.07 6.69 -4.88
N GLY A 257 4.46 7.66 -4.19
CA GLY A 257 5.02 8.27 -2.99
C GLY A 257 5.19 7.29 -1.84
N ASP A 258 4.18 6.46 -1.57
CA ASP A 258 4.24 5.50 -0.46
C ASP A 258 5.23 4.36 -0.73
N ALA A 259 5.36 3.95 -2.00
CA ALA A 259 6.39 2.99 -2.41
C ALA A 259 7.79 3.57 -2.19
N ILE A 260 8.05 4.80 -2.67
CA ILE A 260 9.36 5.44 -2.48
C ILE A 260 9.68 5.61 -0.98
N ARG A 261 8.73 6.07 -0.17
CA ARG A 261 8.89 6.24 1.29
C ARG A 261 9.43 4.99 1.98
N THR A 262 9.03 3.81 1.52
CA THR A 262 9.41 2.51 2.11
C THR A 262 10.63 1.87 1.44
N ILE A 263 10.84 2.11 0.13
CA ILE A 263 11.89 1.44 -0.65
C ILE A 263 13.25 2.10 -0.48
N ILE A 264 13.30 3.44 -0.42
CA ILE A 264 14.57 4.17 -0.47
C ILE A 264 15.07 4.58 0.91
N ASN A 265 14.23 4.45 1.94
CA ASN A 265 14.63 4.70 3.31
C ASN A 265 15.52 3.55 3.79
N THR A 266 16.74 3.88 4.19
CA THR A 266 17.75 2.90 4.65
C THR A 266 17.52 2.42 6.09
N ARG A 267 16.51 2.98 6.77
CA ARG A 267 16.18 2.71 8.17
C ARG A 267 14.68 2.44 8.37
N PRO A 268 14.32 1.76 9.48
CA PRO A 268 12.91 1.60 9.87
C PRO A 268 12.18 2.93 10.07
N GLU A 269 10.84 2.87 10.07
CA GLU A 269 9.95 4.03 10.26
C GLU A 269 10.08 4.68 11.65
N ASP A 270 10.59 3.94 12.62
CA ASP A 270 10.81 4.34 14.00
C ASP A 270 12.29 4.46 14.38
N GLU A 271 13.20 4.74 13.44
CA GLU A 271 14.62 4.97 13.76
C GLU A 271 14.79 6.11 14.77
N GLN A 272 15.50 5.83 15.86
CA GLN A 272 15.76 6.80 16.93
C GLN A 272 16.89 7.76 16.55
N ASP A 273 17.90 7.25 15.83
CA ASP A 273 19.06 8.00 15.41
C ASP A 273 18.83 8.64 14.04
N LEU A 274 18.33 9.88 14.06
CA LEU A 274 17.96 10.62 12.85
C LEU A 274 19.14 10.80 11.88
N GLU A 275 20.39 10.83 12.36
CA GLU A 275 21.58 10.97 11.50
C GLU A 275 21.81 9.73 10.63
N LYS A 276 21.24 8.58 11.01
CA LYS A 276 21.32 7.34 10.23
C LYS A 276 20.31 7.26 9.10
N ILE A 277 19.34 8.18 9.04
CA ILE A 277 18.31 8.23 7.99
C ILE A 277 18.95 8.81 6.73
N GLU A 278 19.18 7.93 5.77
CA GLU A 278 19.76 8.27 4.47
C GLU A 278 18.90 7.74 3.33
N LEU A 279 18.97 8.42 2.18
CA LEU A 279 18.26 8.03 0.97
C LEU A 279 19.12 7.13 0.09
N ASN A 280 18.55 6.00 -0.34
CA ASN A 280 19.16 5.17 -1.37
C ASN A 280 18.74 5.63 -2.77
N ILE A 281 19.44 6.62 -3.31
CA ILE A 281 19.19 7.19 -4.65
C ILE A 281 19.30 6.14 -5.79
N PRO A 282 20.25 5.18 -5.76
CA PRO A 282 20.24 4.06 -6.71
C PRO A 282 18.93 3.26 -6.71
N LEU A 283 18.36 2.96 -5.55
CA LEU A 283 17.06 2.27 -5.46
C LEU A 283 15.92 3.15 -5.98
N PHE A 284 15.92 4.45 -5.66
CA PHE A 284 14.95 5.40 -6.22
C PHE A 284 14.97 5.34 -7.76
N LYS A 285 16.17 5.40 -8.35
CA LYS A 285 16.36 5.33 -9.79
C LYS A 285 15.83 4.01 -10.36
N SER A 286 16.23 2.87 -9.79
CA SER A 286 15.76 1.56 -10.25
C SER A 286 14.24 1.43 -10.19
N PHE A 287 13.62 1.81 -9.07
CA PHE A 287 12.17 1.77 -8.92
C PHE A 287 11.46 2.68 -9.93
N THR A 288 11.94 3.93 -10.06
CA THR A 288 11.37 4.92 -10.98
C THR A 288 11.42 4.42 -12.43
N HIS A 289 12.53 3.80 -12.84
CA HIS A 289 12.65 3.21 -14.17
C HIS A 289 11.67 2.05 -14.37
N GLY A 290 11.57 1.14 -13.39
CA GLY A 290 10.63 0.02 -13.44
C GLY A 290 9.18 0.49 -13.56
N TYR A 291 8.81 1.49 -12.76
CA TYR A 291 7.46 2.05 -12.75
C TYR A 291 7.13 2.77 -14.06
N LEU A 292 7.97 3.75 -14.48
CA LEU A 292 7.70 4.55 -15.67
C LEU A 292 7.73 3.73 -16.97
N ASN A 293 8.48 2.63 -17.02
CA ASN A 293 8.44 1.70 -18.15
C ASN A 293 7.02 1.17 -18.41
N GLU A 294 6.23 0.97 -17.37
CA GLU A 294 4.88 0.38 -17.47
C GLU A 294 3.78 1.44 -17.64
N VAL A 295 3.99 2.67 -17.14
CA VAL A 295 2.89 3.65 -17.02
C VAL A 295 2.98 4.85 -17.95
N VAL A 296 4.15 5.14 -18.52
CA VAL A 296 4.37 6.42 -19.23
C VAL A 296 3.43 6.62 -20.43
N GLU A 297 2.93 5.52 -21.02
CA GLU A 297 2.01 5.56 -22.15
C GLU A 297 0.68 6.23 -21.78
N PHE A 298 0.14 5.98 -20.58
CA PHE A 298 -1.17 6.47 -20.18
C PHE A 298 -1.13 7.63 -19.18
N LEU A 299 0.01 7.90 -18.55
CA LEU A 299 0.15 9.03 -17.62
C LEU A 299 0.21 10.37 -18.36
N THR A 300 -0.62 11.30 -17.89
CA THR A 300 -0.63 12.69 -18.33
C THR A 300 0.60 13.45 -17.79
N PRO A 301 0.97 14.59 -18.40
CA PRO A 301 2.07 15.41 -17.88
C PRO A 301 1.89 15.89 -16.44
N ASN A 302 0.66 16.17 -16.01
CA ASN A 302 0.38 16.57 -14.63
C ASN A 302 0.57 15.40 -13.66
N GLU A 303 0.19 14.19 -14.05
CA GLU A 303 0.42 13.01 -13.23
C GLU A 303 1.90 12.70 -13.05
N ILE A 304 2.69 12.79 -14.12
CA ILE A 304 4.16 12.64 -14.02
C ILE A 304 4.76 13.68 -13.05
N LYS A 305 4.34 14.95 -13.17
CA LYS A 305 4.76 16.00 -12.22
C LYS A 305 4.32 15.70 -10.79
N SER A 306 3.13 15.14 -10.61
CA SER A 306 2.58 14.82 -9.29
C SER A 306 3.31 13.70 -8.57
N LEU A 307 4.08 12.85 -9.27
CA LEU A 307 4.85 11.77 -8.64
C LEU A 307 5.79 12.31 -7.56
N MET A 308 6.52 13.39 -7.85
CA MET A 308 7.41 14.03 -6.87
C MET A 308 6.66 14.75 -5.75
N LEU A 309 5.44 15.25 -6.01
CA LEU A 309 4.58 15.77 -4.94
C LEU A 309 4.17 14.65 -3.99
N GLY A 310 3.90 13.44 -4.50
CA GLY A 310 3.58 12.27 -3.71
C GLY A 310 4.76 11.82 -2.84
N VAL A 311 5.96 11.80 -3.42
CA VAL A 311 7.21 11.47 -2.70
C VAL A 311 7.40 12.34 -1.45
N LEU A 312 7.03 13.63 -1.51
CA LEU A 312 7.10 14.53 -0.36
C LEU A 312 5.88 14.40 0.57
N LEU A 313 4.68 14.28 -0.01
CA LEU A 313 3.44 14.25 0.75
C LEU A 313 3.32 13.03 1.67
N LEU A 314 3.73 11.85 1.24
CA LEU A 314 3.47 10.62 2.00
C LEU A 314 4.25 10.56 3.32
N PRO A 315 5.57 10.83 3.38
CA PRO A 315 6.28 10.95 4.66
C PRO A 315 5.76 12.13 5.50
N TYR A 316 5.42 13.27 4.88
CA TYR A 316 4.79 14.38 5.60
C TYR A 316 3.48 13.97 6.29
N MET A 317 2.56 13.36 5.54
CA MET A 317 1.26 12.91 6.03
C MET A 317 1.42 11.88 7.15
N GLN A 318 2.35 10.94 6.99
CA GLN A 318 2.62 9.93 8.00
C GLN A 318 3.20 10.54 9.28
N GLY A 319 4.13 11.50 9.16
CA GLY A 319 4.65 12.28 10.30
C GLY A 319 3.56 13.08 11.02
N VAL A 320 2.66 13.72 10.27
CA VAL A 320 1.49 14.44 10.84
C VAL A 320 0.58 13.47 11.59
N ARG A 321 0.30 12.28 11.06
CA ARG A 321 -0.52 11.26 11.73
C ARG A 321 0.11 10.81 13.04
N PHE A 322 1.40 10.50 13.05
CA PHE A 322 2.11 10.09 14.26
C PHE A 322 2.15 11.21 15.31
N LEU A 323 2.45 12.44 14.89
CA LEU A 323 2.51 13.57 15.82
C LEU A 323 1.13 13.90 16.39
N THR A 324 0.08 13.82 15.58
CA THR A 324 -1.31 13.97 16.04
C THR A 324 -1.65 12.92 17.10
N ASP A 325 -1.31 11.65 16.85
CA ASP A 325 -1.59 10.57 17.79
C ASP A 325 -0.80 10.74 19.10
N TYR A 326 0.46 11.18 19.02
CA TYR A 326 1.26 11.53 20.20
C TYR A 326 0.60 12.65 21.03
N LEU A 327 0.11 13.71 20.40
CA LEU A 327 -0.60 14.79 21.09
C LEU A 327 -1.94 14.32 21.71
N GLN A 328 -2.55 13.27 21.15
CA GLN A 328 -3.80 12.67 21.61
C GLN A 328 -3.61 11.51 22.60
N GLY A 329 -2.38 11.25 23.04
CA GLY A 329 -2.11 10.21 24.04
C GLY A 329 -1.97 8.80 23.48
N ASP A 330 -1.52 8.66 22.22
CA ASP A 330 -1.12 7.39 21.61
C ASP A 330 -2.26 6.35 21.50
N THR A 331 -3.39 6.77 20.93
CA THR A 331 -4.64 5.98 20.92
C THR A 331 -4.88 5.23 19.62
N TYR A 332 -4.24 5.65 18.52
CA TYR A 332 -4.44 5.08 17.18
C TYR A 332 -3.36 4.07 16.82
N PHE A 333 -2.08 4.43 16.95
CA PHE A 333 -0.96 3.55 16.63
C PHE A 333 -0.52 2.78 17.87
N LYS A 334 -0.22 1.48 17.70
CA LYS A 334 0.41 0.70 18.77
C LYS A 334 1.79 1.27 19.07
N THR A 335 2.01 1.57 20.35
CA THR A 335 3.28 2.06 20.89
C THR A 335 3.93 0.99 21.76
N ASN A 336 5.26 1.00 21.82
CA ASN A 336 6.06 0.04 22.61
C ASN A 336 6.62 0.72 23.88
N PHE A 337 6.68 2.04 23.88
CA PHE A 337 7.19 2.88 24.95
C PHE A 337 6.60 4.29 24.83
N GLU A 338 6.68 5.07 25.90
CA GLU A 338 6.24 6.46 25.92
C GLU A 338 7.06 7.31 24.94
N GLY A 339 6.38 8.10 24.09
CA GLY A 339 7.04 8.92 23.07
C GLY A 339 7.39 8.17 21.77
N HIS A 340 6.99 6.91 21.62
CA HIS A 340 7.26 6.14 20.40
C HIS A 340 6.69 6.80 19.13
N ASN A 341 5.47 7.36 19.19
CA ASN A 341 4.91 8.09 18.05
C ASN A 341 5.63 9.40 17.75
N LEU A 342 6.15 10.11 18.76
CA LEU A 342 7.00 11.27 18.52
C LEU A 342 8.30 10.88 17.81
N GLN A 343 8.92 9.77 18.20
CA GLN A 343 10.11 9.23 17.52
C GLN A 343 9.81 8.91 16.05
N ARG A 344 8.70 8.22 15.76
CA ARG A 344 8.24 7.94 14.40
C ARG A 344 8.00 9.22 13.59
N ALA A 345 7.33 10.21 14.19
CA ALA A 345 7.08 11.50 13.53
C ALA A 345 8.41 12.18 13.15
N LYS A 346 9.37 12.23 14.07
CA LYS A 346 10.71 12.79 13.83
C LYS A 346 11.46 12.05 12.72
N ALA A 347 11.40 10.73 12.69
CA ALA A 347 12.01 9.93 11.62
C ALA A 347 11.39 10.25 10.24
N GLN A 348 10.06 10.37 10.16
CA GLN A 348 9.38 10.74 8.90
C GLN A 348 9.69 12.18 8.46
N PHE A 349 9.80 13.11 9.39
CA PHE A 349 10.20 14.49 9.07
C PHE A 349 11.65 14.60 8.64
N GLU A 350 12.56 13.80 9.22
CA GLU A 350 13.94 13.75 8.74
C GLU A 350 14.03 13.15 7.33
N LEU A 351 13.30 12.07 7.06
CA LEU A 351 13.17 11.52 5.72
C LEU A 351 12.67 12.58 4.72
N LEU A 352 11.63 13.35 5.10
CA LEU A 352 11.12 14.46 4.29
C LEU A 352 12.20 15.50 4.00
N ARG A 353 12.95 15.97 5.00
CA ARG A 353 14.05 16.94 4.79
C ARG A 353 15.09 16.41 3.82
N LYS A 354 15.48 15.14 3.93
CA LYS A 354 16.43 14.52 3.01
C LYS A 354 15.88 14.49 1.58
N LEU A 355 14.58 14.22 1.41
CA LEU A 355 13.90 14.27 0.10
C LEU A 355 13.85 15.69 -0.47
N GLU A 356 13.57 16.70 0.36
CA GLU A 356 13.58 18.12 -0.03
C GLU A 356 14.97 18.55 -0.52
N VAL A 357 16.03 18.23 0.24
CA VAL A 357 17.42 18.54 -0.12
C VAL A 357 17.84 17.89 -1.44
N ASN A 358 17.35 16.67 -1.72
CA ASN A 358 17.67 15.93 -2.94
C ASN A 358 16.63 16.10 -4.06
N SER A 359 15.64 16.98 -3.90
CA SER A 359 14.47 17.07 -4.78
C SER A 359 14.83 17.26 -6.24
N GLU A 360 15.82 18.09 -6.55
CA GLU A 360 16.26 18.34 -7.93
C GLU A 360 16.89 17.10 -8.58
N VAL A 361 17.69 16.32 -7.83
CA VAL A 361 18.27 15.07 -8.32
C VAL A 361 17.17 14.03 -8.60
N LEU A 362 16.20 13.92 -7.69
CA LEU A 362 15.07 12.99 -7.82
C LEU A 362 14.17 13.36 -9.01
N LYS A 363 13.85 14.66 -9.18
CA LYS A 363 13.10 15.16 -10.34
C LYS A 363 13.83 14.88 -11.65
N GLN A 364 15.15 15.06 -11.69
CA GLN A 364 15.94 14.78 -12.89
C GLN A 364 15.84 13.30 -13.27
N ILE A 365 15.93 12.39 -12.29
CA ILE A 365 15.78 10.95 -12.53
C ILE A 365 14.41 10.61 -13.13
N VAL A 366 13.32 11.21 -12.60
CA VAL A 366 11.97 11.03 -13.15
C VAL A 366 11.90 11.55 -14.58
N SER A 367 12.44 12.74 -14.86
CA SER A 367 12.45 13.36 -16.18
C SER A 367 13.24 12.53 -17.20
N ASP A 368 14.42 12.03 -16.82
CA ASP A 368 15.27 11.21 -17.70
C ASP A 368 14.59 9.89 -18.06
N ALA A 369 13.98 9.24 -17.06
CA ALA A 369 13.22 8.01 -17.27
C ALA A 369 11.99 8.25 -18.16
N GLU A 370 11.21 9.31 -17.90
CA GLU A 370 10.08 9.69 -18.75
C GLU A 370 10.53 9.88 -20.21
N PHE A 371 11.57 10.70 -20.43
CA PHE A 371 12.08 10.98 -21.77
C PHE A 371 12.51 9.71 -22.50
N MET A 372 13.24 8.82 -21.79
CA MET A 372 13.72 7.57 -22.34
C MET A 372 12.57 6.66 -22.80
N TYR A 373 11.57 6.43 -21.96
CA TYR A 373 10.48 5.51 -22.29
C TYR A 373 9.48 6.10 -23.30
N ARG A 374 9.20 7.41 -23.26
CA ARG A 374 8.40 8.07 -24.31
C ARG A 374 9.06 8.00 -25.68
N LYS A 375 10.40 8.08 -25.75
CA LYS A 375 11.15 7.95 -27.01
C LYS A 375 11.04 6.52 -27.56
N ASN A 376 11.17 5.50 -26.71
CA ASN A 376 11.10 4.11 -27.11
C ASN A 376 9.72 3.73 -27.70
N ILE A 377 8.63 4.27 -27.14
CA ILE A 377 7.28 4.08 -27.69
C ILE A 377 7.17 4.68 -29.09
N LYS A 378 7.64 5.92 -29.29
CA LYS A 378 7.60 6.58 -30.61
C LYS A 378 8.40 5.85 -31.69
N SER A 379 9.50 5.18 -31.34
CA SER A 379 10.28 4.35 -32.27
C SER A 379 9.69 2.98 -32.56
N SER A 380 8.66 2.56 -31.82
CA SER A 380 8.04 1.23 -31.92
C SER A 380 6.78 1.19 -32.79
N ILE A 381 6.26 2.36 -33.21
CA ILE A 381 5.11 2.46 -34.11
C ILE A 381 5.63 2.35 -35.56
N PRO A 382 5.26 1.31 -36.32
CA PRO A 382 5.61 1.23 -37.74
C PRO A 382 4.96 2.40 -38.50
N ASN A 383 5.73 3.04 -39.39
CA ASN A 383 5.25 4.11 -40.27
C ASN A 383 4.05 3.70 -41.14
#